data_AF-A0A7C6S0T8-F1
#
_entry.id   AF-A0A7C6S0T8-F1
#
_cell.length_a   1.000
_cell.length_b   1.000
_cell.length_c   1.000
_cell.angle_alpha   90.00
_cell.angle_beta   90.00
_cell.angle_gamma   90.00
#
_symmetry.space_group_name_H-M   'P 1'
#
loop_
_entity.id
_entity.type
_entity.pdbx_description
1 polymer ?
#
loop_
_entity_poly.entity_id
_entity_poly.type
_entity_poly.pdbx_seq_one_letter_code
_entity_poly.pdbx_strand_id
1 'polypeptide(L)'
;MNLENIIIDKIKSNEKIKRYRELEEIINNNESINEKINNLKQIQKQIVHAKEYKKETYLAKLENEYATIYENITKHPIMAEYLDLQEEINNLLKDFSNIVEKGVNGDFTAKIDKK
;
A
#
# COMPACT_ATOMS: atom_id res chain seq x y z
N MET A 1 -25.66 2.05 17.61
CA MET A 1 -24.59 2.33 16.63
C MET A 1 -23.79 1.04 16.46
N ASN A 2 -23.59 0.57 15.23
CA ASN A 2 -22.85 -0.67 14.96
C ASN A 2 -21.35 -0.46 15.33
N LEU A 3 -20.73 -1.43 16.02
CA LEU A 3 -19.33 -1.38 16.46
C LEU A 3 -18.37 -1.16 15.27
N GLU A 4 -18.71 -1.74 14.13
CA GLU A 4 -18.02 -1.56 12.85
C GLU A 4 -17.89 -0.07 12.49
N ASN A 5 -19.00 0.68 12.54
CA ASN A 5 -19.02 2.10 12.18
C ASN A 5 -18.15 2.92 13.13
N ILE A 6 -18.15 2.61 14.43
CA ILE A 6 -17.34 3.34 15.43
C ILE A 6 -15.84 3.17 15.15
N ILE A 7 -15.42 1.96 14.82
CA ILE A 7 -14.01 1.65 14.51
C ILE A 7 -13.61 2.35 13.21
N ILE A 8 -14.42 2.22 12.16
CA ILE A 8 -14.18 2.85 10.86
C ILE A 8 -14.09 4.38 10.99
N ASP A 9 -15.02 5.00 11.72
CA ASP A 9 -15.06 6.45 11.87
C ASP A 9 -13.82 6.97 12.62
N LYS A 10 -13.38 6.25 13.66
CA LYS A 10 -12.14 6.59 14.39
C LYS A 10 -10.92 6.45 13.49
N ILE A 11 -10.81 5.38 12.71
CA ILE A 11 -9.72 5.16 11.77
C ILE A 11 -9.70 6.28 10.72
N LYS A 12 -10.84 6.59 10.09
CA LYS A 12 -10.96 7.66 9.09
C LYS A 12 -10.66 9.05 9.65
N SER A 13 -10.86 9.27 10.94
CA SER A 13 -10.56 10.55 11.59
C SER A 13 -9.06 10.82 11.76
N ASN A 14 -8.20 9.80 11.63
CA ASN A 14 -6.76 9.93 11.74
C ASN A 14 -6.19 10.80 10.61
N GLU A 15 -5.39 11.81 10.96
CA GLU A 15 -4.79 12.76 10.00
C GLU A 15 -3.95 12.08 8.92
N LYS A 16 -3.23 11.00 9.25
CA LYS A 16 -2.43 10.24 8.27
C LYS A 16 -3.31 9.54 7.24
N ILE A 17 -4.48 9.07 7.67
CA ILE A 17 -5.46 8.43 6.79
C ILE A 17 -6.17 9.47 5.92
N LYS A 18 -6.46 10.66 6.45
CA LYS A 18 -6.97 11.77 5.64
C LYS A 18 -5.94 12.15 4.56
N ARG A 19 -4.69 12.37 4.95
CA ARG A 19 -3.60 12.69 4.02
C ARG A 19 -3.38 11.62 2.96
N TYR A 20 -3.40 10.35 3.35
CA TYR A 20 -3.32 9.23 2.41
C TYR A 20 -4.42 9.29 1.33
N ARG A 21 -5.67 9.59 1.73
CA ARG A 21 -6.80 9.71 0.79
C ARG A 21 -6.69 10.94 -0.11
N GLU A 22 -6.19 12.06 0.42
CA GLU A 22 -5.90 13.26 -0.39
C GLU A 22 -4.84 12.96 -1.46
N LEU A 23 -3.74 12.29 -1.09
CA LEU A 23 -2.69 11.89 -2.02
C LEU A 23 -3.22 10.91 -3.06
N GLU A 24 -4.07 9.96 -2.67
CA GLU A 24 -4.73 9.03 -3.57
C GLU A 24 -5.54 9.79 -4.65
N GLU A 25 -6.34 10.78 -4.25
CA GLU A 25 -7.09 11.63 -5.20
C GLU A 25 -6.15 12.42 -6.12
N ILE A 26 -5.08 13.00 -5.60
CA ILE A 26 -4.10 13.75 -6.40
C ILE A 26 -3.41 12.83 -7.42
N ILE A 27 -2.97 11.65 -6.99
CA ILE A 27 -2.31 10.66 -7.83
C ILE A 27 -3.26 10.17 -8.92
N ASN A 28 -4.51 9.83 -8.57
CA ASN A 28 -5.51 9.33 -9.50
C ASN A 28 -5.91 10.37 -10.55
N ASN A 29 -5.81 11.66 -10.24
CA ASN A 29 -6.05 12.74 -11.21
C ASN A 29 -4.79 13.19 -11.96
N ASN A 30 -3.61 12.63 -11.65
CA ASN A 30 -2.37 12.97 -12.33
C ASN A 30 -2.20 12.12 -13.59
N GLU A 31 -2.48 12.72 -14.75
CA GLU A 31 -2.36 12.07 -16.06
C GLU A 31 -0.97 11.46 -16.29
N SER A 32 0.11 12.18 -15.94
CA SER A 32 1.48 11.70 -16.14
C SER A 32 1.81 10.45 -15.33
N ILE A 33 1.35 10.39 -14.07
CA ILE A 33 1.53 9.21 -13.23
C ILE A 33 0.67 8.06 -13.75
N ASN A 34 -0.58 8.33 -14.11
CA ASN A 34 -1.50 7.32 -14.63
C ASN A 34 -0.99 6.68 -15.94
N GLU A 35 -0.45 7.47 -16.86
CA GLU A 35 0.18 6.97 -18.09
C GLU A 35 1.34 6.01 -17.79
N LYS A 36 2.21 6.39 -16.85
CA LYS A 36 3.33 5.54 -16.42
C LYS A 36 2.85 4.25 -15.76
N ILE A 37 1.82 4.31 -14.91
CA ILE A 37 1.21 3.14 -14.27
C ILE A 37 0.60 2.21 -15.33
N ASN A 38 -0.09 2.76 -16.32
CA ASN A 38 -0.68 1.98 -17.40
C ASN A 38 0.38 1.29 -18.26
N ASN A 39 1.46 1.99 -18.59
CA ASN A 39 2.61 1.40 -19.29
C ASN A 39 3.23 0.26 -18.45
N LEU A 40 3.43 0.49 -17.15
CA LEU A 40 3.96 -0.51 -16.22
C LEU A 40 3.11 -1.78 -16.17
N LYS A 41 1.77 -1.66 -16.17
CA LYS A 41 0.83 -2.80 -16.26
C LYS A 41 0.97 -3.56 -17.58
N GLN A 42 1.15 -2.86 -18.70
CA GLN A 42 1.36 -3.49 -20.01
C GLN A 42 2.66 -4.29 -20.04
N ILE A 43 3.76 -3.71 -19.54
CA ILE A 43 5.06 -4.39 -19.42
C ILE A 43 4.95 -5.61 -18.51
N GLN A 44 4.26 -5.50 -17.37
CA GLN A 44 4.06 -6.63 -16.47
C GLN A 44 3.35 -7.81 -17.18
N LYS A 45 2.34 -7.53 -18.01
CA LYS A 45 1.69 -8.56 -18.83
C LYS A 45 2.67 -9.19 -19.83
N GLN A 46 3.51 -8.39 -20.48
CA GLN A 46 4.55 -8.88 -21.40
C GLN A 46 5.59 -9.74 -20.66
N ILE A 47 5.96 -9.38 -19.43
CA ILE A 47 6.86 -10.17 -18.57
C ILE A 47 6.26 -11.55 -18.31
N VAL A 48 4.98 -11.62 -17.91
CA VAL A 48 4.30 -12.90 -17.66
C VAL A 48 4.32 -13.79 -18.91
N HIS A 49 3.99 -13.22 -20.08
CA HIS A 49 4.08 -13.95 -21.34
C HIS A 49 5.53 -14.37 -21.68
N ALA A 50 6.52 -13.49 -21.52
CA ALA A 50 7.92 -13.82 -21.81
C ALA A 50 8.46 -14.94 -20.90
N LYS A 51 8.03 -14.98 -19.63
CA LYS A 51 8.33 -16.07 -18.68
C LYS A 51 7.71 -17.39 -19.13
N GLU A 52 6.44 -17.37 -19.55
CA GLU A 52 5.73 -18.55 -20.06
C GLU A 52 6.44 -19.18 -21.27
N TYR A 53 6.88 -18.35 -22.21
CA TYR A 53 7.55 -18.81 -23.45
C TYR A 53 9.10 -18.89 -23.35
N LYS A 54 9.67 -18.78 -22.14
CA LYS A 54 11.12 -18.89 -21.87
C LYS A 54 12.01 -18.00 -22.76
N LYS A 55 11.56 -16.76 -23.05
CA LYS A 55 12.30 -15.80 -23.88
C LYS A 55 13.28 -14.97 -23.05
N GLU A 56 14.36 -15.59 -22.55
CA GLU A 56 15.25 -15.01 -21.53
C GLU A 56 15.82 -13.62 -21.87
N THR A 57 16.35 -13.41 -23.08
CA THR A 57 16.91 -12.11 -23.48
C THR A 57 15.84 -11.01 -23.53
N TYR A 58 14.64 -11.35 -24.00
CA TYR A 58 13.52 -10.40 -24.07
C TYR A 58 12.96 -10.11 -22.68
N LEU A 59 12.89 -11.13 -21.82
CA LEU A 59 12.48 -10.99 -20.43
C LEU A 59 13.40 -10.01 -19.67
N ALA A 60 14.72 -10.16 -19.78
CA ALA A 60 15.67 -9.28 -19.12
C ALA A 60 15.51 -7.81 -19.57
N LYS A 61 15.20 -7.58 -20.86
CA LYS A 61 14.89 -6.22 -21.36
C LYS A 61 13.64 -5.65 -20.70
N LEU A 62 12.56 -6.44 -20.64
CA LEU A 62 11.30 -6.01 -20.03
C LEU A 62 11.43 -5.75 -18.53
N GLU A 63 12.21 -6.57 -17.80
CA GLU A 63 12.44 -6.39 -16.36
C GLU A 63 13.24 -5.10 -16.08
N ASN A 64 14.23 -4.77 -16.92
CA ASN A 64 14.94 -3.49 -16.81
C ASN A 64 14.04 -2.28 -17.11
N GLU A 65 13.20 -2.38 -18.15
CA GLU A 65 12.25 -1.32 -18.51
C GLU A 65 11.20 -1.12 -17.40
N TYR A 66 10.67 -2.22 -16.86
CA TYR A 66 9.77 -2.21 -15.71
C TYR A 66 10.42 -1.54 -14.51
N ALA A 67 11.65 -1.94 -14.14
CA ALA A 67 12.37 -1.36 -13.00
C ALA A 67 12.58 0.14 -13.17
N THR A 68 12.95 0.58 -14.37
CA THR A 68 13.16 2.00 -14.69
C THR A 68 11.86 2.80 -14.53
N ILE A 69 10.74 2.33 -15.08
CA ILE A 69 9.45 3.03 -14.97
C ILE A 69 8.96 3.01 -13.53
N TYR A 70 9.09 1.87 -12.84
CA TYR A 70 8.72 1.71 -11.44
C TYR A 70 9.46 2.72 -10.56
N GLU A 71 10.79 2.78 -10.68
CA GLU A 71 11.63 3.69 -9.91
C GLU A 71 11.27 5.16 -10.17
N ASN A 72 10.97 5.52 -11.42
CA ASN A 72 10.52 6.86 -11.77
C ASN A 72 9.15 7.23 -11.16
N ILE A 73 8.25 6.26 -11.02
CA ILE A 73 6.96 6.46 -10.36
C ILE A 73 7.18 6.60 -8.85
N THR A 74 7.90 5.66 -8.22
CA THR A 74 8.06 5.62 -6.77
C THR A 74 8.93 6.75 -6.21
N LYS A 75 9.88 7.28 -7.00
CA LYS A 75 10.66 8.46 -6.61
C LYS A 75 9.91 9.78 -6.74
N HIS A 76 8.75 9.81 -7.40
CA HIS A 76 7.97 11.02 -7.50
C HIS A 76 7.51 11.45 -6.09
N PRO A 77 7.70 12.72 -5.66
CA PRO A 77 7.50 13.12 -4.26
C PRO A 77 6.13 12.72 -3.67
N ILE A 78 5.04 12.95 -4.41
CA ILE A 78 3.69 12.61 -3.94
C ILE A 78 3.44 11.09 -3.88
N MET A 79 4.10 10.31 -4.74
CA MET A 79 3.98 8.85 -4.75
C MET A 79 4.81 8.25 -3.62
N ALA A 80 6.02 8.78 -3.38
CA ALA A 80 6.85 8.39 -2.24
C ALA A 80 6.09 8.59 -0.92
N GLU A 81 5.54 9.79 -0.71
CA GLU A 81 4.74 10.10 0.49
C GLU A 81 3.52 9.17 0.61
N TYR A 82 2.83 8.91 -0.51
CA TYR A 82 1.69 7.98 -0.54
C TYR A 82 2.08 6.57 -0.12
N LEU A 83 3.19 6.03 -0.65
CA LEU A 83 3.68 4.69 -0.33
C LEU A 83 4.14 4.58 1.13
N ASP A 84 4.83 5.59 1.65
CA ASP A 84 5.25 5.64 3.05
C ASP A 84 4.03 5.62 3.99
N LEU A 85 3.01 6.45 3.70
CA LEU A 85 1.76 6.46 4.45
C LEU A 85 1.00 5.14 4.32
N GLN A 86 1.00 4.52 3.14
CA GLN A 86 0.38 3.22 2.92
C GLN A 86 1.03 2.14 3.79
N GLU A 87 2.36 2.11 3.87
CA GLU A 87 3.07 1.18 4.74
C GLU A 87 2.74 1.42 6.22
N GLU A 88 2.76 2.69 6.65
CA GLU A 88 2.44 3.04 8.03
C GLU A 88 1.01 2.64 8.42
N ILE A 89 0.02 2.95 7.56
CA ILE A 89 -1.38 2.58 7.78
C ILE A 89 -1.53 1.06 7.84
N ASN A 90 -0.86 0.31 6.96
CA ASN A 90 -0.90 -1.15 7.00
C ASN A 90 -0.33 -1.73 8.29
N ASN A 91 0.76 -1.15 8.80
CA ASN A 91 1.35 -1.56 10.07
C ASN A 91 0.40 -1.23 11.24
N LEU A 92 -0.21 -0.05 11.25
CA LEU A 92 -1.23 0.32 12.23
C LEU A 92 -2.41 -0.65 12.24
N LEU A 93 -2.91 -1.06 11.07
CA LEU A 93 -4.03 -2.01 10.96
C LEU A 93 -3.64 -3.42 11.43
N LYS A 94 -2.42 -3.87 11.13
CA LYS A 94 -1.90 -5.15 11.64
C LYS A 94 -1.78 -5.12 13.16
N ASP A 95 -1.21 -4.05 13.72
CA ASP A 95 -1.09 -3.90 15.18
C ASP A 95 -2.45 -3.87 15.86
N PHE A 96 -3.41 -3.13 15.28
CA PHE A 96 -4.79 -3.12 15.75
C PHE A 96 -5.40 -4.54 15.75
N SER A 97 -5.27 -5.28 14.64
CA SER A 97 -5.77 -6.65 14.55
C SER A 97 -5.12 -7.56 15.60
N ASN A 98 -3.80 -7.44 15.79
CA ASN A 98 -3.06 -8.20 16.79
C ASN A 98 -3.52 -7.89 18.22
N ILE A 99 -3.80 -6.61 18.52
CA ILE A 99 -4.32 -6.17 19.83
C ILE A 99 -5.72 -6.75 20.06
N VAL A 100 -6.60 -6.68 19.06
CA VAL A 100 -7.94 -7.25 19.15
C VAL A 100 -7.89 -8.77 19.33
N GLU A 101 -7.08 -9.46 18.54
CA GLU A 101 -6.89 -10.91 18.63
C GLU A 101 -6.37 -11.33 20.01
N LYS A 102 -5.32 -10.68 20.53
CA LYS A 102 -4.80 -10.93 21.88
C LYS A 102 -5.82 -10.63 22.98
N GLY A 103 -6.56 -9.54 22.83
CA GLY A 103 -7.60 -9.15 23.78
C GLY A 103 -8.75 -10.16 23.85
N VAL A 104 -9.13 -10.75 22.71
CA VAL A 104 -10.16 -11.80 22.62
C VAL A 104 -9.63 -13.15 23.09
N ASN A 105 -8.39 -13.51 22.72
CA ASN A 105 -7.80 -14.83 22.99
C ASN A 105 -7.26 -15.00 24.41
N GLY A 106 -7.13 -13.93 25.22
CA GLY A 106 -7.06 -14.10 26.68
C GLY A 106 -6.02 -13.31 27.49
N ASP A 107 -5.51 -12.14 27.07
CA ASP A 107 -4.56 -11.38 27.90
C ASP A 107 -4.94 -9.90 28.14
N PHE A 108 -6.14 -9.64 28.66
CA PHE A 108 -6.38 -8.40 29.44
C PHE A 108 -6.08 -8.56 30.95
N THR A 109 -5.72 -9.77 31.41
CA THR A 109 -5.60 -10.13 32.84
C THR A 109 -4.17 -10.16 33.40
N ALA A 110 -3.21 -9.43 32.83
CA ALA A 110 -1.90 -9.28 33.48
C ALA A 110 -1.26 -7.91 33.21
N LYS A 111 -1.83 -6.85 33.81
CA LYS A 111 -1.12 -5.66 34.36
C LYS A 111 -2.07 -4.55 34.84
N ILE A 112 -3.15 -4.90 35.54
CA ILE A 112 -3.69 -4.02 36.58
C ILE A 112 -3.26 -4.63 37.92
N ASP A 113 -1.96 -4.64 38.17
CA ASP A 113 -1.44 -4.87 39.51
C ASP A 113 -0.13 -4.09 39.69
N LYS A 114 -0.27 -3.04 40.51
CA LYS A 114 0.72 -2.38 41.37
C LYS A 114 1.89 -1.65 40.70
N LYS A 115 1.74 -0.32 40.62
CA LYS A 115 2.53 0.57 41.48
C LYS A 115 1.74 1.80 41.88
#